data_AF-M1D3E2-F1
#
_entry.id   AF-M1D3E2-F1
#
_cell.length_a   1.000
_cell.length_b   1.000
_cell.length_c   1.000
_cell.angle_alpha   90.00
_cell.angle_beta   90.00
_cell.angle_gamma   90.00
#
_symmetry.space_group_name_H-M   'P 1'
#
loop_
_entity.id
_entity.type
_entity.pdbx_description
1 polymer ?
#
loop_
_entity_poly.entity_id
_entity_poly.type
_entity_poly.pdbx_seq_one_letter_code
_entity_poly.pdbx_strand_id
1 'polypeptide(L)' 'MRGGHYVAYVRGGPKIAGKEKDAEDYVWYYASDAYVREVPLEEVLRSEAYILFYEEI' A
#
# COMPACT_ATOMS: atom_id res chain seq x y z
N MET A 1 3.50 13.08 -23.72
CA MET A 1 3.67 13.17 -22.25
C MET A 1 5.08 13.65 -21.96
N ARG A 2 5.25 14.71 -21.17
CA ARG A 2 6.55 15.30 -20.82
C ARG A 2 6.97 14.77 -19.44
N GLY A 3 7.45 13.53 -19.38
CA GLY A 3 7.87 12.88 -18.14
C GLY A 3 6.73 12.51 -17.17
N GLY A 4 7.04 11.63 -16.22
CA GLY A 4 6.15 11.17 -15.15
C GLY A 4 6.97 10.41 -14.10
N HIS A 5 6.38 10.14 -12.94
CA HIS A 5 7.00 9.37 -11.86
C HIS A 5 6.01 8.35 -11.33
N TYR A 6 6.45 7.11 -11.15
CA TYR A 6 5.61 6.05 -10.59
C TYR A 6 5.99 5.80 -9.14
N VAL A 7 4.97 5.55 -8.33
CA VAL A 7 5.10 5.18 -6.92
C VAL A 7 4.25 3.95 -6.66
N ALA A 8 4.58 3.20 -5.61
CA ALA A 8 3.82 2.03 -5.21
C ALA A 8 3.31 2.17 -3.78
N TYR A 9 2.07 1.74 -3.57
CA TYR A 9 1.55 1.45 -2.24
C TYR A 9 1.54 -0.05 -2.04
N VAL A 10 2.23 -0.54 -1.01
CA VAL A 10 2.45 -1.97 -0.79
C VAL A 10 1.96 -2.37 0.60
N ARG A 11 1.20 -3.47 0.64
CA ARG A 11 0.76 -4.09 1.89
C ARG A 11 1.93 -4.81 2.55
N GLY A 12 2.26 -4.41 3.77
CA GLY A 12 3.23 -5.06 4.62
C GLY A 12 2.66 -6.26 5.37
N GLY A 13 3.45 -6.77 6.32
CA GLY A 13 2.99 -7.81 7.24
C GLY A 13 1.86 -7.34 8.16
N PRO A 14 1.10 -8.28 8.76
CA PRO A 14 0.07 -7.94 9.74
C PRO A 14 0.69 -7.28 10.97
N LYS A 15 0.02 -6.25 11.50
CA LYS A 15 0.43 -5.52 12.72
C LYS A 15 0.35 -6.40 13.96
N ILE A 16 -0.54 -7.39 13.97
CA ILE A 16 -0.77 -8.30 15.10
C ILE A 16 -0.78 -9.74 14.59
N ALA A 17 0.07 -10.59 15.15
CA ALA A 17 0.05 -12.02 14.86
C ALA A 17 -1.11 -12.71 15.60
N GLY A 18 -1.99 -13.41 14.88
CA GLY A 18 -2.93 -14.36 15.47
C GLY A 18 -4.42 -13.97 15.58
N LYS A 19 -4.88 -12.89 14.92
CA LYS A 19 -6.32 -12.60 14.75
C LYS A 19 -6.78 -12.81 13.30
N GLU A 20 -8.08 -13.03 13.12
CA GLU A 20 -8.73 -12.92 11.81
C GLU A 20 -8.36 -11.56 11.21
N LYS A 21 -7.79 -11.60 10.01
CA LYS A 21 -7.05 -10.46 9.43
C LYS A 21 -8.01 -9.58 8.66
N ASP A 22 -8.47 -8.50 9.27
CA ASP A 22 -9.21 -7.47 8.55
C ASP A 22 -8.24 -6.61 7.73
N ALA A 23 -8.72 -5.93 6.69
CA ALA A 23 -7.90 -5.09 5.82
C ALA A 23 -7.16 -3.96 6.59
N GLU A 24 -7.70 -3.58 7.75
CA GLU A 24 -7.14 -2.57 8.67
C GLU A 24 -5.98 -3.09 9.53
N ASP A 25 -5.81 -4.41 9.64
CA ASP A 25 -4.74 -5.02 10.43
C ASP A 25 -3.38 -4.99 9.73
N TYR A 26 -3.33 -4.57 8.47
CA TYR A 26 -2.11 -4.53 7.69
C TYR A 26 -1.41 -3.17 7.78
N VAL A 27 -0.08 -3.21 7.90
CA VAL A 27 0.75 -2.03 7.66
C VAL A 27 0.76 -1.72 6.17
N TRP A 28 0.68 -0.46 5.77
CA TRP A 28 0.85 -0.04 4.39
C TRP A 28 2.08 0.84 4.25
N TYR A 29 2.73 0.77 3.08
CA TYR A 29 3.93 1.54 2.79
C TYR A 29 3.77 2.31 1.49
N TYR A 30 4.18 3.58 1.51
CA TYR A 30 4.46 4.37 0.32
C TYR A 30 5.91 4.14 -0.08
N ALA A 31 6.15 3.72 -1.33
CA ALA A 31 7.46 3.51 -1.90
C ALA A 31 7.65 4.37 -3.17
N SER A 32 8.63 5.28 -3.12
CA SER A 32 9.10 6.09 -4.24
C SER A 32 10.60 5.90 -4.38
N ASP A 33 11.01 5.01 -5.29
CA ASP A 33 12.40 4.61 -5.50
C ASP A 33 13.09 4.19 -4.19
N ALA A 34 14.06 4.98 -3.72
CA ALA A 34 14.80 4.75 -2.48
C ALA A 34 14.09 5.27 -1.21
N TYR A 35 13.00 6.04 -1.36
CA TYR A 35 12.26 6.61 -0.23
C TYR A 35 11.04 5.74 0.12
N VAL A 36 11.04 5.20 1.34
CA VAL A 36 10.00 4.33 1.85
C VAL A 36 9.50 4.84 3.21
N ARG A 37 8.18 4.90 3.40
CA ARG A 37 7.55 5.27 4.68
C ARG A 37 6.26 4.50 4.93
N GLU A 38 5.92 4.27 6.19
CA GLU A 38 4.60 3.76 6.59
C GLU A 38 3.51 4.80 6.31
N VAL A 39 2.33 4.34 5.90
CA VAL A 39 1.15 5.14 5.61
C VAL A 39 -0.13 4.46 6.11
N PRO A 40 -1.18 5.23 6.46
CA PRO A 40 -2.49 4.64 6.73
C PRO A 40 -3.14 4.12 5.44
N LEU A 41 -4.02 3.12 5.57
CA LEU A 41 -4.82 2.59 4.46
C LEU A 41 -5.64 3.69 3.76
N GLU A 42 -6.10 4.69 4.51
CA GLU A 42 -6.84 5.83 3.95
C GLU A 42 -6.03 6.64 2.90
N GLU A 43 -4.70 6.72 3.06
CA GLU A 43 -3.84 7.38 2.06
C GLU A 43 -3.77 6.55 0.77
N VAL A 44 -3.68 5.22 0.90
CA VAL A 44 -3.68 4.28 -0.23
C VAL A 44 -4.98 4.40 -1.03
N LEU A 45 -6.13 4.38 -0.35
CA LEU A 45 -7.46 4.41 -0.97
C LEU A 45 -7.79 5.75 -1.64
N ARG A 46 -7.12 6.84 -1.24
CA ARG A 46 -7.26 8.17 -1.86
C ARG A 46 -6.34 8.38 -3.05
N SER A 47 -5.44 7.44 -3.35
CA SER A 47 -4.50 7.59 -4.45
C SER A 47 -5.16 7.49 -5.82
N GLU A 48 -4.60 8.20 -6.80
CA GLU A 48 -4.97 8.06 -8.21
C GLU A 48 -4.36 6.77 -8.76
N ALA A 49 -5.11 5.67 -8.65
CA ALA A 49 -4.63 4.36 -9.03
C ALA A 49 -4.40 4.25 -10.55
N TYR A 50 -3.18 3.85 -10.93
CA TYR A 50 -2.85 3.52 -12.31
C TYR A 50 -2.93 2.00 -12.58
N ILE A 51 -2.38 1.19 -11.67
CA ILE A 51 -2.42 -0.28 -11.72
C ILE A 51 -2.74 -0.79 -10.31
N LEU A 52 -3.66 -1.75 -10.20
CA LEU A 52 -4.06 -2.38 -8.94
C LEU A 52 -3.76 -3.88 -8.98
N PHE A 53 -3.17 -4.39 -7.91
CA PHE A 53 -2.88 -5.81 -7.74
C PHE A 53 -3.80 -6.38 -6.64
N TYR A 54 -4.44 -7.50 -6.96
CA TYR A 54 -5.30 -8.25 -6.04
C TYR A 54 -4.86 -9.71 -6.00
N GLU A 55 -5.01 -10.33 -4.84
CA GLU A 55 -4.88 -11.78 -4.65
C GLU A 55 -6.27 -12.38 -4.42
N GLU A 56 -6.48 -13.63 -4.83
CA GLU A 56 -7.69 -14.38 -4.49
C GLU A 56 -7.73 -14.63 -2.97
N ILE A 57 -8.92 -14.54 -2.38
CA ILE A 57 -9.15 -14.72 -0.93
C ILE A 57 -9.21 -16.21 -0.58
#